data_AF-U5SG07-F1
#
_entry.id   AF-U5SG07-F1
#
_cell.length_a   1.000
_cell.length_b   1.000
_cell.length_c   1.000
_cell.angle_alpha   90.00
_cell.angle_beta   90.00
_cell.angle_gamma   90.00
#
_symmetry.space_group_name_H-M   'P 1'
#
loop_
_entity.id
_entity.type
_entity.pdbx_description
1 polymer ?
#
loop_
_entity_poly.entity_id
_entity_poly.type
_entity_poly.pdbx_seq_one_letter_code
_entity_poly.pdbx_strand_id
1 'polypeptide(L)' 'MGLPTLLKIVTATDMMSMIILIIMWGNEFLNGYTDNLLFKILFILIGFVRVYYYIRKLKSINI' A
#
# COMPACT_ATOMS: atom_id res chain seq x y z
N MET A 1 -23.45 5.85 9.26
CA MET A 1 -22.27 4.96 9.33
C MET A 1 -21.05 5.82 9.64
N GLY A 2 -20.33 5.53 10.72
CA GLY A 2 -19.27 6.40 11.22
C GLY A 2 -18.06 6.49 10.28
N LEU A 3 -17.61 7.72 10.01
CA LEU A 3 -16.33 8.07 9.38
C LEU A 3 -15.13 7.14 9.70
N PRO A 4 -14.95 6.66 10.95
CA PRO A 4 -13.86 5.71 11.28
C PRO A 4 -13.97 4.33 10.60
N THR A 5 -15.16 3.83 10.26
CA THR A 5 -15.32 2.49 9.66
C THR A 5 -14.92 2.48 8.19
N LEU A 6 -15.31 3.52 7.43
CA LEU A 6 -14.92 3.65 6.03
C LEU A 6 -13.41 3.80 5.88
N LEU A 7 -12.76 4.58 6.75
CA LEU A 7 -11.31 4.77 6.74
C LEU A 7 -10.57 3.44 6.98
N LYS A 8 -11.05 2.60 7.89
CA LYS A 8 -10.47 1.27 8.15
C LYS A 8 -10.57 0.35 6.94
N ILE A 9 -11.72 0.31 6.28
CA ILE A 9 -11.92 -0.51 5.07
C ILE A 9 -11.00 -0.05 3.95
N VAL A 10 -10.96 1.25 3.65
CA VAL A 10 -10.09 1.80 2.60
C VAL A 10 -8.62 1.50 2.89
N THR A 11 -8.20 1.65 4.15
CA THR A 11 -6.82 1.33 4.56
C THR A 11 -6.51 -0.15 4.34
N ALA A 12 -7.40 -1.05 4.73
CA ALA A 12 -7.21 -2.48 4.55
C ALA A 12 -7.15 -2.89 3.07
N THR A 13 -8.03 -2.33 2.24
CA THR A 13 -8.03 -2.57 0.79
C THR A 13 -6.75 -2.05 0.13
N ASP A 14 -6.29 -0.84 0.49
CA ASP A 14 -5.05 -0.25 -0.02
C ASP A 14 -3.84 -1.13 0.34
N MET A 15 -3.73 -1.55 1.61
CA MET A 15 -2.66 -2.46 2.06
C MET A 15 -2.67 -3.80 1.31
N MET A 16 -3.85 -4.39 1.13
CA MET A 16 -3.97 -5.65 0.40
C MET A 16 -3.53 -5.50 -1.07
N SER A 17 -3.93 -4.41 -1.72
CA SER A 17 -3.53 -4.12 -3.11
C SER A 17 -2.01 -3.94 -3.26
N MET A 18 -1.37 -3.28 -2.29
CA MET A 18 0.09 -3.13 -2.26
C MET A 18 0.81 -4.46 -2.13
N ILE A 19 0.33 -5.36 -1.26
CA ILE A 19 0.91 -6.69 -1.08
C ILE A 19 0.84 -7.50 -2.37
N ILE A 20 -0.32 -7.51 -3.04
CA ILE A 20 -0.50 -8.20 -4.32
C ILE A 20 0.49 -7.67 -5.36
N LEU A 21 0.62 -6.34 -5.48
CA LEU A 21 1.55 -5.72 -6.44
C LEU A 21 3.01 -6.07 -6.15
N ILE A 22 3.42 -6.08 -4.88
CA ILE A 22 4.79 -6.47 -4.48
C ILE A 22 5.06 -7.93 -4.86
N ILE A 23 4.10 -8.83 -4.64
CA ILE A 23 4.25 -10.25 -5.01
C ILE A 23 4.34 -10.40 -6.53
N MET A 24 3.43 -9.76 -7.27
CA MET A 24 3.41 -9.83 -8.74
C MET A 24 4.71 -9.29 -9.34
N TRP A 25 5.14 -8.09 -8.93
CA TRP A 25 6.36 -7.48 -9.44
C TRP A 25 7.63 -8.17 -8.95
N GLY A 26 7.61 -8.74 -7.75
CA GLY A 26 8.69 -9.60 -7.26
C GLY A 26 8.84 -10.85 -8.13
N ASN A 27 7.73 -11.48 -8.51
CA ASN A 27 7.76 -12.62 -9.42
C ASN A 27 8.24 -12.22 -10.83
N GLU A 28 7.80 -11.08 -11.36
CA GLU A 28 8.31 -10.54 -12.63
C GLU A 28 9.83 -10.34 -12.58
N PHE A 29 10.33 -9.73 -11.51
CA PHE A 29 11.76 -9.51 -11.29
C PHE A 29 12.56 -10.82 -11.26
N LEU A 30 12.06 -11.84 -10.53
CA LEU A 30 12.70 -13.16 -10.46
C LEU A 30 12.75 -13.87 -11.81
N ASN A 31 11.77 -13.62 -12.68
CA ASN A 31 11.73 -14.14 -14.05
C ASN A 31 12.53 -13.28 -15.04
N GLY A 32 13.27 -12.28 -14.58
CA GLY A 32 14.13 -11.42 -15.41
C GLY A 32 13.41 -10.24 -16.07
N TYR A 33 12.11 -10.05 -15.82
CA TYR A 33 11.36 -8.90 -16.32
C TYR A 33 11.63 -7.67 -15.46
N THR A 34 12.54 -6.82 -15.93
CA THR A 34 12.96 -5.59 -15.24
C THR A 34 12.29 -4.33 -15.79
N ASP A 35 11.28 -4.50 -16.65
CA ASP A 35 10.52 -3.39 -17.20
C ASP A 35 9.94 -2.53 -16.08
N ASN A 36 10.18 -1.22 -16.19
CA ASN A 36 9.68 -0.21 -15.27
C ASN A 36 10.09 -0.44 -13.79
N LEU A 37 11.22 -1.11 -13.52
CA LEU A 37 11.70 -1.39 -12.16
C LEU A 37 11.72 -0.14 -11.26
N LEU A 38 12.24 0.98 -11.78
CA LEU A 38 12.36 2.23 -11.04
C LEU A 38 10.98 2.80 -10.69
N PHE A 39 10.01 2.72 -11.60
CA PHE A 39 8.62 3.10 -11.33
C PHE A 39 7.98 2.21 -10.26
N LYS A 40 8.20 0.89 -10.33
CA LYS A 40 7.69 -0.07 -9.35
C LYS A 40 8.23 0.24 -7.94
N ILE A 41 9.53 0.55 -7.82
CA ILE A 41 10.15 0.94 -6.55
C ILE A 41 9.57 2.25 -6.02
N LEU A 42 9.42 3.27 -6.87
CA LEU A 42 8.80 4.55 -6.48
C LEU A 42 7.34 4.34 -6.02
N PHE A 43 6.59 3.49 -6.70
CA PHE A 43 5.22 3.16 -6.34
C PHE A 43 5.15 2.48 -4.96
N ILE A 44 6.07 1.56 -4.66
CA ILE A 44 6.19 0.93 -3.34
C ILE A 44 6.47 1.97 -2.25
N LEU A 45 7.38 2.91 -2.50
CA LEU A 45 7.68 3.99 -1.56
C LEU A 45 6.46 4.87 -1.29
N ILE A 46 5.72 5.26 -2.33
CA ILE A 46 4.47 6.03 -2.19
C ILE A 46 3.43 5.25 -1.37
N GLY A 47 3.29 3.94 -1.63
CA GLY A 47 2.42 3.08 -0.86
C GLY A 47 2.78 3.03 0.63
N PHE A 48 4.08 2.97 0.95
CA PHE A 48 4.55 2.99 2.33
C PHE A 48 4.19 4.30 3.05
N VAL A 49 4.38 5.44 2.38
CA VAL A 49 3.99 6.77 2.91
C VAL A 49 2.48 6.84 3.17
N ARG A 50 1.65 6.27 2.27
CA ARG A 50 0.19 6.19 2.45
C ARG A 50 -0.20 5.37 3.66
N VAL A 51 0.34 4.16 3.80
CA VAL A 51 0.06 3.27 4.93
C VAL A 51 0.46 3.95 6.25
N TYR A 52 1.62 4.59 6.28
CA TYR A 52 2.06 5.37 7.44
C TYR A 52 1.07 6.50 7.79
N TYR A 53 0.59 7.24 6.80
CA TYR A 53 -0.43 8.28 6.99
C TYR A 53 -1.73 7.71 7.57
N TYR A 54 -2.21 6.57 7.07
CA TYR A 54 -3.42 5.93 7.57
C TYR A 54 -3.28 5.48 9.02
N ILE A 55 -2.15 4.84 9.38
CA ILE A 55 -1.86 4.42 10.75
C ILE A 55 -1.85 5.63 11.68
N ARG A 56 -1.17 6.72 11.29
CA ARG A 56 -1.12 7.97 12.06
C ARG A 56 -2.52 8.57 12.25
N LYS A 57 -3.34 8.58 11.20
CA LYS A 57 -4.70 9.12 11.24
C LYS A 57 -5.64 8.27 12.09
N LEU A 58 -5.56 6.94 11.99
CA LEU A 58 -6.34 6.02 12.82
C LEU A 58 -5.98 6.15 14.30
N LYS A 59 -4.70 6.31 14.63
CA LYS A 59 -4.25 6.59 16.00
C LYS A 59 -4.84 7.90 16.54
N SER A 60 -4.91 8.94 15.71
CA SER A 60 -5.48 10.24 16.10
C SER A 60 -7.00 10.23 16.28
N ILE A 61 -7.74 9.33 15.63
CA ILE A 61 -9.21 9.25 15.73
C ILE A 61 -9.62 8.35 16.90
N ASN A 62 -8.75 7.44 17.32
CA ASN A 62 -8.98 6.48 18.40
C ASN A 62 -8.44 6.94 19.77
N ILE A 63 -8.00 8.19 19.86
CA ILE A 63 -7.74 8.97 21.09
C ILE A 63 -8.86 10.00 21.18
#